data_AF-A4BVP6-F1
#
_entry.id   AF-A4BVP6-F1
#
_cell.length_a   1.000
_cell.length_b   1.000
_cell.length_c   1.000
_cell.angle_alpha   90.00
_cell.angle_beta   90.00
_cell.angle_gamma   90.00
#
_symmetry.space_group_name_H-M   'P 1'
#
loop_
_entity.id
_entity.type
_entity.pdbx_description
1 polymer ?
#
loop_
_entity_poly.entity_id
_entity_poly.type
_entity_poly.pdbx_seq_one_letter_code
_entity_poly.pdbx_strand_id
1 'polypeptide(L)'
;MTRAAVLEAVALPARYADIAVIGQTDPDNSEMGLAIDFPGQLALMSGRPVLAVPHAWRAHPIGKKVLVAWNASREATRALHDALPLLRAAQEVRVLALTPKGGAPGPSDLSVNDIVAHLTRHGVSAQAEHGTLDNARVGAAILLSATNFGADLVIMGVYGPFPDAGDHPR
;
A
#
# COMPACT_ATOMS: atom_id res chain seq x y z
N MET A 1 -23.49 -9.83 13.00
CA MET A 1 -22.56 -10.42 12.01
C MET A 1 -21.17 -10.37 12.63
N THR A 2 -20.40 -11.47 12.65
CA THR A 2 -19.05 -11.45 13.23
C THR A 2 -18.08 -10.72 12.30
N ARG A 3 -17.00 -10.17 12.83
CA ARG A 3 -15.95 -9.48 12.05
C ARG A 3 -15.40 -10.35 10.91
N ALA A 4 -15.18 -11.64 11.18
CA ALA A 4 -14.74 -12.62 10.18
C ALA A 4 -15.77 -12.77 9.04
N ALA A 5 -17.07 -12.84 9.37
CA ALA A 5 -18.12 -12.94 8.36
C ALA A 5 -18.21 -11.70 7.45
N VAL A 6 -17.99 -10.49 7.99
CA VAL A 6 -17.95 -9.26 7.17
C VAL A 6 -16.75 -9.29 6.23
N LEU A 7 -15.57 -9.66 6.74
CA LEU A 7 -14.36 -9.74 5.94
C LEU A 7 -14.50 -10.76 4.80
N GLU A 8 -15.05 -11.94 5.07
CA GLU A 8 -15.31 -12.96 4.06
C GLU A 8 -16.33 -12.49 3.02
N ALA A 9 -17.43 -11.87 3.46
CA ALA A 9 -18.48 -11.35 2.59
C ALA A 9 -17.97 -10.26 1.62
N VAL A 10 -16.92 -9.51 1.99
CA VAL A 10 -16.27 -8.52 1.11
C VAL A 10 -15.14 -9.14 0.29
N ALA A 11 -14.35 -10.05 0.88
CA ALA A 11 -13.19 -10.66 0.22
C ALA A 11 -13.60 -11.57 -0.94
N LEU A 12 -14.71 -12.31 -0.82
CA LEU A 12 -15.15 -13.24 -1.84
C LEU A 12 -15.55 -12.52 -3.15
N PRO A 13 -16.40 -11.49 -3.15
CA PRO A 13 -16.66 -10.67 -4.35
C PRO A 13 -15.41 -9.97 -4.87
N ALA A 14 -14.55 -9.46 -3.97
CA ALA A 14 -13.34 -8.74 -4.37
C ALA A 14 -12.41 -9.58 -5.25
N ARG A 15 -12.39 -10.92 -5.13
CA ARG A 15 -11.59 -11.82 -5.99
C ARG A 15 -11.88 -11.67 -7.48
N TYR A 16 -13.09 -11.22 -7.82
CA TYR A 16 -13.57 -11.02 -9.19
C TYR A 16 -13.48 -9.55 -9.65
N ALA A 17 -12.89 -8.69 -8.83
CA ALA A 17 -12.61 -7.29 -9.16
C ALA A 17 -11.11 -7.05 -9.33
N ASP A 18 -10.76 -5.99 -10.04
CA ASP A 18 -9.36 -5.54 -10.17
C ASP A 18 -8.85 -4.83 -8.92
N ILE A 19 -9.76 -4.15 -8.19
CA ILE A 19 -9.46 -3.39 -6.97
C ILE A 19 -10.68 -3.35 -6.04
N ALA A 20 -10.48 -3.45 -4.74
CA ALA A 20 -11.49 -3.17 -3.74
C ALA A 20 -11.28 -1.76 -3.16
N VAL A 21 -12.32 -0.93 -3.15
CA VAL A 21 -12.27 0.42 -2.58
C VAL A 21 -13.08 0.44 -1.30
N ILE A 22 -12.46 0.84 -0.19
CA ILE A 22 -13.09 0.87 1.13
C ILE A 22 -12.78 2.18 1.85
N GLY A 23 -13.72 2.69 2.62
CA GLY A 23 -13.48 3.81 3.53
C GLY A 23 -12.70 3.35 4.76
N GLN A 24 -11.75 4.16 5.22
CA GLN A 24 -11.15 4.01 6.53
C GLN A 24 -12.25 4.21 7.58
N THR A 25 -12.30 3.34 8.58
CA THR A 25 -13.18 3.51 9.74
C THR A 25 -12.92 4.86 10.40
N ASP A 26 -13.98 5.62 10.63
CA ASP A 26 -13.92 6.87 11.38
C ASP A 26 -13.58 6.54 12.85
N PRO A 27 -12.48 7.08 13.40
CA PRO A 27 -12.10 6.85 14.80
C PRO A 27 -13.20 7.28 15.79
N ASP A 28 -13.98 8.32 15.43
CA ASP A 28 -15.01 8.92 16.28
C ASP A 28 -16.39 8.26 16.07
N ASN A 29 -16.55 7.45 15.01
CA ASN A 29 -17.75 6.66 14.73
C ASN A 29 -17.39 5.17 14.58
N SER A 30 -17.04 4.57 15.73
CA SER A 30 -16.62 3.17 15.85
C SER A 30 -17.75 2.14 15.72
N GLU A 31 -18.98 2.55 15.40
CA GLU A 31 -20.17 1.69 15.38
C GLU A 31 -20.05 0.50 14.42
N MET A 32 -19.18 0.57 13.41
CA MET A 32 -18.95 -0.54 12.48
C MET A 32 -18.05 -1.65 13.01
N GLY A 33 -17.33 -1.46 14.12
CA GLY A 33 -16.51 -2.51 14.76
C GLY A 33 -15.42 -3.12 13.85
N LEU A 34 -15.13 -2.50 12.70
CA LEU A 34 -14.09 -2.93 11.77
C LEU A 34 -12.73 -2.56 12.37
N ALA A 35 -11.85 -3.53 12.47
CA ALA A 35 -10.54 -3.26 13.03
C ALA A 35 -9.68 -2.39 12.14
N ILE A 36 -8.72 -1.74 12.77
CA ILE A 36 -7.73 -0.86 12.15
C ILE A 36 -6.99 -1.57 10.99
N ASP A 37 -6.82 -2.89 11.05
CA ASP A 37 -6.14 -3.70 10.04
C ASP A 37 -7.06 -4.30 8.96
N PHE A 38 -8.36 -3.97 8.94
CA PHE A 38 -9.32 -4.49 7.96
C PHE A 38 -8.87 -4.36 6.49
N PRO A 39 -8.32 -3.22 6.02
CA PRO A 39 -7.81 -3.12 4.64
C PRO A 39 -6.71 -4.14 4.34
N GLY A 40 -5.82 -4.37 5.31
CA GLY A 40 -4.72 -5.32 5.15
C GLY A 40 -5.22 -6.76 5.12
N GLN A 41 -6.13 -7.11 6.04
CA GLN A 41 -6.76 -8.43 6.05
C GLN A 41 -7.56 -8.70 4.77
N LEU A 42 -8.27 -7.71 4.25
CA LEU A 42 -9.01 -7.81 2.99
C LEU A 42 -8.09 -8.05 1.81
N ALA A 43 -6.97 -7.32 1.72
CA ALA A 43 -5.99 -7.51 0.67
C ALA A 43 -5.36 -8.92 0.72
N LEU A 44 -5.05 -9.42 1.92
CA LEU A 44 -4.51 -10.77 2.12
C LEU A 44 -5.54 -11.86 1.76
N MET A 45 -6.80 -11.72 2.18
CA MET A 45 -7.85 -12.73 1.94
C MET A 45 -8.40 -12.75 0.50
N SER A 46 -8.47 -11.58 -0.14
CA SER A 46 -8.91 -11.45 -1.54
C SER A 46 -7.79 -11.70 -2.54
N GLY A 47 -6.53 -11.46 -2.16
CA GLY A 47 -5.39 -11.47 -3.08
C GLY A 47 -5.43 -10.34 -4.12
N ARG A 48 -6.22 -9.29 -3.84
CA ARG A 48 -6.43 -8.13 -4.71
C ARG A 48 -5.98 -6.84 -4.04
N PRO A 49 -5.60 -5.82 -4.83
CA PRO A 49 -5.34 -4.49 -4.30
C PRO A 49 -6.55 -3.93 -3.54
N VAL A 50 -6.25 -3.24 -2.44
CA VAL A 50 -7.24 -2.51 -1.65
C VAL A 50 -6.85 -1.04 -1.61
N LEU A 51 -7.74 -0.18 -2.08
CA LEU A 51 -7.65 1.27 -1.93
C LEU A 51 -8.42 1.68 -0.67
N ALA A 52 -7.68 2.03 0.38
CA ALA A 52 -8.25 2.60 1.59
C ALA A 52 -8.38 4.12 1.46
N VAL A 53 -9.60 4.62 1.49
CA VAL A 53 -9.92 6.06 1.39
C VAL A 53 -9.96 6.66 2.80
N PRO A 54 -9.13 7.66 3.12
CA PRO A 54 -9.12 8.27 4.45
C PRO A 54 -10.49 8.87 4.82
N HIS A 55 -10.90 8.75 6.09
CA HIS A 55 -12.17 9.29 6.59
C HIS A 55 -12.29 10.81 6.38
N ALA A 56 -11.17 11.54 6.48
CA ALA A 56 -11.10 12.98 6.26
C ALA A 56 -11.00 13.39 4.77
N TRP A 57 -11.08 12.45 3.83
CA TRP A 57 -10.92 12.74 2.41
C TRP A 57 -12.11 13.53 1.86
N ARG A 58 -11.81 14.63 1.15
CA ARG A 58 -12.80 15.58 0.61
C ARG A 58 -12.98 15.48 -0.91
N ALA A 59 -13.02 14.26 -1.44
CA ALA A 59 -13.34 14.00 -2.86
C ALA A 59 -12.44 14.71 -3.91
N HIS A 60 -11.17 14.99 -3.58
CA HIS A 60 -10.21 15.53 -4.55
C HIS A 60 -9.63 14.42 -5.43
N PRO A 61 -9.25 14.72 -6.70
CA PRO A 61 -8.59 13.74 -7.56
C PRO A 61 -7.34 13.14 -6.89
N ILE A 62 -7.13 11.84 -7.08
CA ILE A 62 -5.96 11.09 -6.60
C ILE A 62 -5.17 10.51 -7.77
N GLY A 63 -3.94 10.07 -7.51
CA GLY A 63 -3.12 9.37 -8.49
C GLY A 63 -2.30 10.27 -9.39
N LYS A 64 -2.24 11.59 -9.15
CA LYS A 64 -1.35 12.49 -9.91
C LYS A 64 0.07 12.45 -9.36
N LYS A 65 0.22 12.43 -8.04
CA LYS A 65 1.51 12.38 -7.34
C LYS A 65 1.56 11.13 -6.48
N VAL A 66 2.22 10.09 -6.99
CA VAL A 66 2.17 8.76 -6.39
C VAL A 66 3.49 8.44 -5.72
N LEU A 67 3.44 8.14 -4.42
CA LEU A 67 4.59 7.61 -3.68
C LEU A 67 4.48 6.09 -3.58
N VAL A 68 5.53 5.37 -3.97
CA VAL A 68 5.64 3.92 -3.82
C VAL A 68 6.64 3.61 -2.72
N ALA A 69 6.20 3.01 -1.62
CA ALA A 69 7.09 2.52 -0.57
C ALA A 69 7.70 1.18 -0.99
N TRP A 70 9.02 1.15 -1.14
CA TRP A 70 9.75 0.04 -1.74
C TRP A 70 10.81 -0.54 -0.80
N ASN A 71 10.75 -1.86 -0.60
CA ASN A 71 11.72 -2.62 0.18
C ASN A 71 12.17 -3.91 -0.53
N ALA A 72 11.91 -4.03 -1.83
CA ALA A 72 12.17 -5.22 -2.64
C ALA A 72 11.53 -6.53 -2.12
N SER A 73 10.52 -6.46 -1.24
CA SER A 73 9.80 -7.66 -0.81
C SER A 73 8.86 -8.17 -1.91
N ARG A 74 8.39 -9.41 -1.75
CA ARG A 74 7.38 -10.01 -2.63
C ARG A 74 6.09 -9.18 -2.64
N GLU A 75 5.69 -8.68 -1.48
CA GLU A 75 4.47 -7.90 -1.28
C GLU A 75 4.59 -6.51 -1.91
N ALA A 76 5.75 -5.84 -1.77
CA ALA A 76 6.00 -4.56 -2.42
C ALA A 76 6.05 -4.71 -3.95
N THR A 77 6.70 -5.77 -4.45
CA THR A 77 6.73 -6.13 -5.87
C THR A 77 5.31 -6.31 -6.41
N ARG A 78 4.48 -7.09 -5.70
CA ARG A 78 3.09 -7.32 -6.10
C ARG A 78 2.28 -6.02 -6.11
N ALA A 79 2.37 -5.21 -5.06
CA ALA A 79 1.65 -3.95 -4.97
C ALA A 79 2.02 -2.98 -6.10
N LEU A 80 3.31 -2.87 -6.45
CA LEU A 80 3.77 -2.04 -7.56
C LEU A 80 3.21 -2.52 -8.90
N HIS A 81 3.26 -3.83 -9.16
CA HIS A 81 2.76 -4.40 -10.40
C HIS A 81 1.24 -4.26 -10.55
N ASP A 82 0.49 -4.51 -9.48
CA ASP A 82 -0.96 -4.35 -9.49
C ASP A 82 -1.36 -2.87 -9.71
N ALA A 83 -0.52 -1.92 -9.28
CA ALA A 83 -0.74 -0.50 -9.46
C ALA A 83 -0.25 0.08 -10.80
N LEU A 84 0.35 -0.72 -11.70
CA LEU A 84 0.86 -0.24 -12.99
C LEU A 84 -0.14 0.61 -13.80
N PRO A 85 -1.45 0.28 -13.87
CA PRO A 85 -2.42 1.13 -14.56
C PRO A 85 -2.53 2.54 -13.97
N LEU A 86 -2.50 2.66 -12.65
CA LEU A 86 -2.54 3.95 -11.95
C LEU A 86 -1.22 4.71 -12.14
N LEU A 87 -0.09 4.01 -12.03
CA LEU A 87 1.24 4.59 -12.19
C LEU A 87 1.48 5.15 -13.59
N ARG A 88 0.92 4.53 -14.65
CA ARG A 88 0.99 5.05 -16.02
C ARG A 88 0.21 6.34 -16.22
N ALA A 89 -0.85 6.55 -15.44
CA ALA A 89 -1.67 7.75 -15.50
C ALA A 89 -1.15 8.88 -14.60
N ALA A 90 -0.18 8.59 -13.73
CA ALA A 90 0.40 9.54 -12.80
C ALA A 90 1.24 10.61 -13.52
N GLN A 91 1.23 11.82 -12.97
CA GLN A 91 2.07 12.93 -13.45
C GLN A 91 3.48 12.83 -12.88
N GLU A 92 3.59 12.45 -11.62
CA GLU A 92 4.86 12.26 -10.93
C GLU A 92 4.79 10.99 -10.07
N VAL A 93 5.78 10.11 -10.22
CA VAL A 93 5.95 8.91 -9.37
C VAL A 93 7.29 9.01 -8.64
N ARG A 94 7.27 8.75 -7.33
CA ARG A 94 8.49 8.56 -6.54
C ARG A 94 8.51 7.16 -5.94
N VAL A 95 9.63 6.48 -6.06
CA VAL A 95 9.87 5.19 -5.41
C VAL A 95 10.80 5.41 -4.24
N LEU A 96 10.26 5.29 -3.03
CA LEU A 96 10.95 5.53 -1.77
C LEU A 96 11.55 4.23 -1.23
N ALA A 97 12.88 4.18 -1.13
CA ALA A 97 13.59 3.17 -0.35
C ALA A 97 14.03 3.78 0.99
N LEU A 98 13.70 3.10 2.09
CA LEU A 98 14.08 3.53 3.44
C LEU A 98 15.15 2.60 4.01
N THR A 99 16.28 3.17 4.41
CA THR A 99 17.42 2.43 4.93
C THR A 99 17.69 2.80 6.41
N PRO A 100 17.96 1.81 7.29
CA PRO A 100 18.31 2.08 8.68
C PRO A 100 19.54 3.00 8.82
N LYS A 101 19.49 3.99 9.71
CA LYS A 101 20.63 4.88 9.96
C LYS A 101 21.83 4.06 10.47
N GLY A 102 22.97 4.18 9.80
CA GLY A 102 24.20 3.46 10.15
C GLY A 102 24.24 1.98 9.73
N GLY A 103 23.23 1.50 9.00
CA GLY A 103 23.28 0.21 8.32
C GLY A 103 24.13 0.30 7.04
N ALA A 104 24.77 -0.81 6.66
CA ALA A 104 25.29 -0.94 5.30
C ALA A 104 24.12 -0.89 4.30
N PRO A 105 24.33 -0.38 3.07
CA PRO A 105 23.30 -0.40 2.04
C PRO A 105 22.72 -1.79 1.90
N GLY A 106 21.43 -1.93 2.16
CA GLY A 106 20.74 -3.20 2.03
C GLY A 106 20.49 -3.52 0.55
N PRO A 107 19.99 -4.74 0.25
CA PRO A 107 19.48 -5.06 -1.09
C PRO A 107 18.48 -4.01 -1.61
N SER A 108 17.79 -3.28 -0.71
CA SER A 108 16.84 -2.21 -1.01
C SER A 108 17.48 -1.00 -1.73
N ASP A 109 18.69 -0.58 -1.39
CA ASP A 109 19.32 0.61 -1.98
C ASP A 109 19.76 0.37 -3.42
N LEU A 110 20.27 -0.84 -3.72
CA LEU A 110 20.56 -1.25 -5.10
C LEU A 110 19.26 -1.48 -5.90
N SER A 111 18.20 -1.94 -5.23
CA SER A 111 16.94 -2.28 -5.90
C SER A 111 16.12 -1.08 -6.39
N VAL A 112 16.28 0.12 -5.82
CA VAL A 112 15.37 1.23 -6.12
C VAL A 112 15.60 1.81 -7.52
N ASN A 113 16.85 1.88 -7.97
CA ASN A 113 17.16 2.31 -9.33
C ASN A 113 16.72 1.25 -10.36
N ASP A 114 16.88 -0.03 -10.04
CA ASP A 114 16.46 -1.13 -10.91
C ASP A 114 14.95 -1.16 -11.10
N ILE A 115 14.18 -0.93 -10.03
CA ILE A 115 12.72 -0.88 -10.13
C ILE A 115 12.25 0.39 -10.84
N VAL A 116 12.93 1.53 -10.70
CA VAL A 116 12.66 2.72 -11.52
C VAL A 116 12.93 2.44 -12.99
N ALA A 117 14.05 1.80 -13.33
CA ALA A 117 14.33 1.40 -14.71
C ALA A 117 13.29 0.41 -15.26
N HIS A 118 12.78 -0.49 -14.42
CA HIS A 118 11.67 -1.37 -14.75
C HIS A 118 10.37 -0.60 -15.03
N LEU A 119 10.00 0.36 -14.17
CA LEU A 119 8.83 1.22 -14.35
C LEU A 119 8.91 2.03 -15.66
N THR A 120 10.09 2.55 -15.99
CA THR A 120 10.33 3.24 -17.28
C THR A 120 10.01 2.33 -18.47
N ARG A 121 10.40 1.05 -18.44
CA ARG A 121 10.04 0.07 -19.49
C ARG A 121 8.54 -0.18 -19.60
N HIS A 122 7.78 0.09 -18.54
CA HIS A 122 6.31 0.00 -18.53
C HIS A 122 5.61 1.33 -18.80
N GLY A 123 6.33 2.37 -19.22
CA GLY A 123 5.78 3.67 -19.57
C GLY A 123 5.46 4.56 -18.37
N VAL A 124 6.10 4.31 -17.22
CA VAL A 124 5.93 5.09 -15.99
C VAL A 124 7.15 5.99 -15.78
N SER A 125 6.94 7.31 -15.66
CA SER A 125 8.00 8.26 -15.30
C SER A 125 8.17 8.30 -13.78
N ALA A 126 9.15 7.55 -13.27
CA ALA A 126 9.45 7.43 -11.84
C ALA A 126 10.84 7.99 -11.48
N GLN A 127 10.96 8.53 -10.27
CA GLN A 127 12.22 8.96 -9.66
C GLN A 127 12.50 8.14 -8.41
N ALA A 128 13.77 7.77 -8.21
CA ALA A 128 14.21 7.14 -6.98
C ALA A 128 14.34 8.18 -5.87
N GLU A 129 13.79 7.88 -4.70
CA GLU A 129 13.96 8.65 -3.46
C GLU A 129 14.55 7.72 -2.39
N HIS A 130 15.59 8.19 -1.71
CA HIS A 130 16.20 7.47 -0.59
C HIS A 130 15.96 8.26 0.69
N GLY A 131 15.49 7.58 1.73
CA GLY A 131 15.31 8.15 3.06
C GLY A 131 16.01 7.31 4.12
N THR A 132 16.33 7.93 5.26
CA THR A 132 16.89 7.21 6.41
C THR A 132 15.82 7.00 7.48
N LEU A 133 15.91 5.85 8.14
CA LEU A 133 15.10 5.53 9.32
C LEU A 133 15.87 5.91 10.58
N ASP A 134 15.57 7.08 11.13
CA ASP A 134 16.16 7.63 12.36
C ASP A 134 15.19 7.45 13.53
N ASN A 135 15.27 6.35 14.29
CA ASN A 135 14.38 6.04 15.44
C ASN A 135 12.85 6.12 15.13
N ALA A 136 12.47 6.41 13.88
CA ALA A 136 11.12 6.58 13.41
C ALA A 136 10.55 5.22 13.02
N ARG A 137 9.27 4.99 13.36
CA ARG A 137 8.53 3.85 12.81
C ARG A 137 8.45 4.03 11.30
N VAL A 138 8.65 2.97 10.53
CA VAL A 138 8.67 2.99 9.05
C VAL A 138 7.47 3.74 8.46
N GLY A 139 6.27 3.52 9.00
CA GLY A 139 5.07 4.24 8.56
C GLY A 139 5.15 5.76 8.73
N ALA A 140 5.77 6.26 9.80
CA ALA A 140 5.94 7.70 10.02
C ALA A 140 6.91 8.31 8.99
N ALA A 141 7.97 7.61 8.63
CA ALA A 141 8.91 8.05 7.60
C ALA A 141 8.26 8.07 6.20
N ILE A 142 7.43 7.06 5.88
CA ILE A 142 6.64 7.04 4.63
C ILE A 142 5.67 8.22 4.60
N LEU A 143 4.91 8.46 5.69
CA LEU A 143 3.95 9.56 5.77
C LEU A 143 4.63 10.93 5.67
N LEU A 144 5.79 11.12 6.29
CA LEU A 144 6.59 12.34 6.17
C LEU A 144 7.03 12.56 4.72
N SER A 145 7.54 11.52 4.05
CA SER A 145 7.98 11.59 2.65
C SER A 145 6.79 11.88 1.72
N ALA A 146 5.63 11.24 1.96
CA ALA A 146 4.39 11.50 1.23
C ALA A 146 3.94 12.96 1.40
N THR A 147 3.99 13.49 2.62
CA THR A 147 3.66 14.88 2.93
C THR A 147 4.60 15.85 2.22
N ASN A 148 5.92 15.61 2.29
CA ASN A 148 6.93 16.46 1.65
C ASN A 148 6.83 16.46 0.13
N PHE A 149 6.51 15.31 -0.47
CA PHE A 149 6.28 15.20 -1.91
C PHE A 149 4.92 15.79 -2.35
N GLY A 150 3.97 15.93 -1.42
CA GLY A 150 2.58 16.26 -1.74
C GLY A 150 1.87 15.11 -2.46
N ALA A 151 2.18 13.87 -2.06
CA ALA A 151 1.57 12.69 -2.64
C ALA A 151 0.06 12.65 -2.38
N ASP A 152 -0.71 12.34 -3.40
CA ASP A 152 -2.16 12.12 -3.33
C ASP A 152 -2.55 10.63 -3.31
N LEU A 153 -1.54 9.75 -3.45
CA LEU A 153 -1.66 8.30 -3.35
C LEU A 153 -0.35 7.70 -2.82
N VAL A 154 -0.47 6.79 -1.85
CA VAL A 154 0.66 5.95 -1.39
C VAL A 154 0.37 4.50 -1.75
N ILE A 155 1.34 3.85 -2.40
CA ILE A 155 1.31 2.42 -2.73
C ILE A 155 2.33 1.72 -1.83
N MET A 156 1.91 0.64 -1.19
CA MET A 156 2.77 -0.18 -0.33
C MET A 156 2.33 -1.64 -0.35
N GLY A 157 3.30 -2.53 -0.15
CA GLY A 157 3.03 -3.95 0.07
C GLY A 157 2.35 -4.18 1.43
N VAL A 158 1.46 -5.16 1.47
CA VAL A 158 0.85 -5.64 2.71
C VAL A 158 1.35 -7.04 3.01
N TYR A 159 1.75 -7.24 4.26
CA TYR A 159 2.10 -8.54 4.81
C TYR A 159 1.41 -8.72 6.16
N GLY A 160 1.26 -9.96 6.60
CA GLY A 160 0.67 -10.26 7.89
C GLY A 160 0.30 -11.73 7.99
N PRO A 161 0.00 -12.21 9.21
CA PRO A 161 -0.59 -13.53 9.37
C PRO A 161 -1.91 -13.57 8.59
N PHE A 162 -2.17 -14.69 7.93
CA PHE A 162 -3.52 -14.93 7.42
C PHE A 162 -4.46 -14.94 8.63
N PRO A 163 -5.61 -14.24 8.58
CA PRO A 163 -6.55 -14.32 9.69
C PRO A 163 -6.88 -15.79 9.95
N ASP A 164 -6.79 -16.21 11.22
CA ASP A 164 -7.08 -17.60 11.60
C ASP A 164 -8.42 -17.99 10.97
N ALA A 165 -8.34 -18.93 10.04
CA ALA A 165 -9.51 -19.61 9.52
C ALA A 165 -10.05 -20.44 10.67
N GLY A 166 -10.93 -19.84 11.49
CA GLY A 166 -11.68 -20.59 12.48
C GLY A 166 -12.33 -21.77 11.78
N ASP A 167 -11.93 -22.97 12.17
CA ASP A 167 -12.47 -24.29 11.83
C ASP A 167 -13.49 -24.31 10.66
N HIS A 168 -13.01 -24.09 9.44
CA HIS A 168 -13.81 -24.30 8.24
C HIS A 168 -13.44 -25.66 7.63
N PRO A 169 -14.37 -26.64 7.58
CA PRO A 169 -14.12 -27.92 6.95
C PRO A 169 -13.88 -27.70 5.44
N ARG A 170 -12.84 -28.36 4.93
CA ARG A 170 -12.44 -28.33 3.51
C ARG A 170 -13.46 -28.99 2.60
#